data_AF-A0A816NZ54-F1
#
_entry.id   AF-A0A816NZ54-F1
#
_cell.length_a   1.000
_cell.length_b   1.000
_cell.length_c   1.000
_cell.angle_alpha   90.00
_cell.angle_beta   90.00
_cell.angle_gamma   90.00
#
_symmetry.space_group_name_H-M   'P 1'
#
loop_
_entity.id
_entity.type
_entity.pdbx_description
1 polymer ?
#
loop_
_entity_poly.entity_id
_entity_poly.type
_entity_poly.pdbx_seq_one_letter_code
_entity_poly.pdbx_strand_id
1 'polypeptide(L)'
;MAAFYLYFFLISLSLAKSCDVFNGMTCSCYESTEIRCTMSKIVPLTFSPSSISYLKKFSSIDIKFVDDDAMELDRNYFSNLNQLFPDTARNALSITLRFQNFRSFHAKSSCFSQLFQGLISPYKRLTIEFHPVKAKSIVFEQNTFDNIHINELSIFADSLTSPFESIFNNTNITHLNIEGALLAHDPLLLKDYNGHIQSLKITRMIDTVNSEEFPPFPVQSYTIEAHKMRTLDALSFINYTQLTGLNIIQPDVSITSNILNGMENIQTLKSVSFDAERIADGALKHVKNIETLILGTYTKILDTEIFTSLKSLKQLDVRYVQFSTLHANTSCSLADYINRRRMMGLTVYLPNENPYCDCILVFLNNMVDDGSQLVKCQSTNNDRCLFSSCSIVSEYFTRKQKEDMEEEQQKKENPPSVITPSQSIPIQDQYEPPSIDLNDNDSPYYSDDNTFIGDERKPASSTINPVEVNNYDEDETIRKNPDVISSETTTNSLLFDPDESNTQYATRDMKRVHPDSKKTQTNKYLAISWIPFAIIAACLFLSLIIAMISYIIYHKQRTTSFKLVPQAAPIV
;
A
#
# COMPACT_ATOMS: atom_id res chain seq x y z
N MET A 1 -8.09 -34.87 0.93
CA MET A 1 -7.66 -33.59 0.32
C MET A 1 -7.61 -33.65 -1.21
N ALA A 2 -6.87 -34.57 -1.85
CA ALA A 2 -6.79 -34.62 -3.32
C ALA A 2 -8.17 -34.73 -4.03
N ALA A 3 -9.07 -35.57 -3.52
CA ALA A 3 -10.44 -35.68 -4.06
C ALA A 3 -11.28 -34.39 -3.87
N PHE A 4 -11.03 -33.63 -2.80
CA PHE A 4 -11.73 -32.38 -2.52
C PHE A 4 -11.22 -31.24 -3.42
N TYR A 5 -9.91 -31.17 -3.64
CA TYR A 5 -9.31 -30.25 -4.63
C TYR A 5 -9.78 -30.58 -6.05
N LEU A 6 -9.82 -31.87 -6.41
CA LEU A 6 -10.33 -32.30 -7.71
C LEU A 6 -11.82 -31.93 -7.87
N TYR A 7 -12.63 -32.13 -6.84
CA TYR A 7 -14.04 -31.75 -6.84
C TYR A 7 -14.24 -30.23 -6.97
N PHE A 8 -13.50 -29.43 -6.21
CA PHE A 8 -13.54 -27.96 -6.32
C PHE A 8 -13.07 -27.47 -7.68
N PHE A 9 -12.02 -28.08 -8.24
CA PHE A 9 -11.52 -27.77 -9.57
C PHE A 9 -12.54 -28.14 -10.67
N LEU A 10 -13.22 -29.28 -10.54
CA LEU A 10 -14.28 -29.70 -11.46
C LEU A 10 -15.53 -28.80 -11.35
N ILE A 11 -15.88 -28.32 -10.16
CA ILE A 11 -16.96 -27.33 -9.97
C ILE A 11 -16.58 -25.98 -10.59
N SER A 12 -15.36 -25.49 -10.35
CA SER A 12 -14.96 -24.19 -10.92
C SER A 12 -14.87 -24.25 -12.46
N LEU A 13 -14.49 -25.40 -13.02
CA LEU A 13 -14.54 -25.66 -14.46
C LEU A 13 -15.97 -25.72 -15.01
N SER A 14 -16.94 -26.23 -14.24
CA SER A 14 -18.33 -26.35 -14.72
C SER A 14 -19.08 -25.01 -14.77
N LEU A 15 -18.63 -24.02 -13.98
CA LEU A 15 -19.21 -22.67 -13.98
C LEU A 15 -18.73 -21.79 -15.14
N ALA A 16 -17.56 -22.09 -15.72
CA ALA A 16 -17.03 -21.36 -16.86
C ALA A 16 -17.63 -21.90 -18.17
N LYS A 17 -18.45 -21.08 -18.85
CA LYS A 17 -18.92 -21.41 -20.20
C LYS A 17 -18.08 -20.65 -21.21
N SER A 18 -17.53 -21.37 -22.19
CA SER A 18 -16.93 -20.71 -23.35
C SER A 18 -17.98 -19.85 -24.06
N CYS A 19 -17.61 -18.64 -24.43
CA CYS A 19 -18.50 -17.69 -25.09
C CYS A 19 -17.74 -16.98 -26.21
N ASP A 20 -18.33 -16.88 -27.39
CA ASP A 20 -17.73 -16.18 -28.53
C ASP A 20 -18.18 -14.72 -28.50
N VAL A 21 -17.47 -13.89 -27.72
CA VAL A 21 -17.82 -12.47 -27.56
C VAL A 21 -17.09 -11.59 -28.57
N PHE A 22 -15.80 -11.81 -28.77
CA PHE A 22 -14.97 -11.07 -29.73
C PHE A 22 -14.43 -12.01 -30.81
N ASN A 23 -14.33 -11.52 -32.04
CA ASN A 23 -13.73 -12.29 -33.12
C ASN A 23 -12.23 -12.51 -32.86
N GLY A 24 -11.77 -13.76 -32.99
CA GLY A 24 -10.36 -14.11 -32.82
C GLY A 24 -9.87 -14.19 -31.37
N MET A 25 -10.77 -14.15 -30.39
CA MET A 25 -10.44 -14.30 -28.97
C MET A 25 -11.08 -15.56 -28.39
N THR A 26 -10.39 -16.19 -27.45
CA THR A 26 -10.96 -17.25 -26.61
C THR A 26 -11.49 -16.62 -25.34
N CYS A 27 -12.81 -16.63 -25.15
CA CYS A 27 -13.43 -16.08 -23.95
C CYS A 27 -14.17 -17.13 -23.11
N SER A 28 -14.11 -16.92 -21.79
CA SER A 28 -14.85 -17.64 -20.76
C SER A 28 -15.76 -16.65 -20.03
N CYS A 29 -17.05 -16.98 -19.98
CA CYS A 29 -18.07 -16.18 -19.30
C CYS A 29 -18.48 -16.88 -17.99
N TYR A 30 -18.50 -16.12 -16.89
CA TYR A 30 -18.86 -16.61 -15.55
C TYR A 30 -20.17 -15.97 -15.10
N GLU A 31 -21.19 -16.81 -14.84
CA GLU A 31 -22.47 -16.47 -14.17
C GLU A 31 -23.05 -15.08 -14.51
N SER A 32 -22.88 -14.62 -15.75
CA SER A 32 -23.27 -13.32 -16.29
C SER A 32 -22.64 -12.05 -15.70
N THR A 33 -21.69 -12.11 -14.76
CA THR A 33 -21.09 -10.90 -14.17
C THR A 33 -19.67 -10.62 -14.66
N GLU A 34 -18.94 -11.65 -15.08
CA GLU A 34 -17.54 -11.53 -15.48
C GLU A 34 -17.27 -12.23 -16.81
N ILE A 35 -16.43 -11.59 -17.62
CA ILE A 35 -15.88 -12.17 -18.85
C ILE A 35 -14.36 -12.11 -18.80
N ARG A 36 -13.73 -13.22 -19.17
CA ARG A 36 -12.27 -13.32 -19.35
C ARG A 36 -11.97 -13.69 -20.78
N CYS A 37 -11.19 -12.89 -21.49
CA CYS A 37 -10.82 -13.15 -22.88
C CYS A 37 -9.30 -13.19 -23.02
N THR A 38 -8.79 -14.09 -23.86
CA THR A 38 -7.38 -14.12 -24.26
C THR A 38 -7.27 -14.00 -25.78
N MET A 39 -6.30 -13.21 -26.23
CA MET A 39 -5.99 -13.03 -27.63
C MET A 39 -4.50 -13.24 -27.89
N SER A 40 -4.17 -14.04 -28.91
CA SER A 40 -2.79 -14.41 -29.24
C SER A 40 -2.12 -13.49 -30.26
N LYS A 41 -2.83 -12.48 -30.77
CA LYS A 41 -2.31 -11.45 -31.67
C LYS A 41 -3.14 -10.20 -31.58
N ILE A 42 -2.51 -9.03 -31.52
CA ILE A 42 -3.23 -7.77 -31.35
C ILE A 42 -4.05 -7.44 -32.62
N VAL A 43 -5.38 -7.37 -32.47
CA VAL A 43 -6.33 -6.97 -33.54
C VAL A 43 -7.46 -6.13 -32.92
N PRO A 44 -8.00 -5.14 -33.64
CA PRO A 44 -9.10 -4.32 -33.13
C PRO A 44 -10.27 -5.18 -32.63
N LEU A 45 -10.79 -4.83 -31.45
CA LEU A 45 -11.87 -5.60 -30.82
C LEU A 45 -13.15 -5.47 -31.66
N THR A 46 -13.55 -6.54 -32.32
CA THR A 46 -14.80 -6.63 -33.07
C THR A 46 -15.69 -7.69 -32.45
N PHE A 47 -16.98 -7.39 -32.27
CA PHE A 47 -17.93 -8.35 -31.72
C PHE A 47 -18.19 -9.49 -32.72
N SER A 48 -18.34 -10.70 -32.18
CA SER A 48 -18.91 -11.80 -32.96
C SER A 48 -20.39 -11.54 -33.23
N PRO A 49 -20.94 -11.92 -34.40
CA PRO A 49 -22.37 -11.83 -34.67
C PRO A 49 -23.24 -12.57 -33.64
N SER A 50 -22.71 -13.62 -33.00
CA SER A 50 -23.37 -14.37 -31.93
C SER A 50 -23.42 -13.61 -30.59
N SER A 51 -22.70 -12.50 -30.45
CA SER A 51 -22.51 -11.81 -29.17
C SER A 51 -23.70 -10.96 -28.72
N ILE A 52 -24.73 -10.79 -29.56
CA ILE A 52 -25.89 -9.92 -29.26
C ILE A 52 -26.54 -10.30 -27.92
N SER A 53 -26.58 -11.60 -27.58
CA SER A 53 -27.14 -12.08 -26.32
C SER A 53 -26.33 -11.71 -25.08
N TYR A 54 -25.11 -11.20 -25.23
CA TYR A 54 -24.19 -10.86 -24.13
C TYR A 54 -24.03 -9.36 -23.89
N LEU A 55 -24.63 -8.52 -24.75
CA LEU A 55 -24.64 -7.08 -24.56
C LEU A 55 -25.29 -6.72 -23.23
N LYS A 56 -24.70 -5.74 -22.53
CA LYS A 56 -25.23 -5.16 -21.29
C LYS A 56 -25.35 -6.13 -20.10
N LYS A 57 -24.47 -7.13 -19.99
CA LYS A 57 -24.55 -8.13 -18.91
C LYS A 57 -23.45 -8.02 -17.87
N PHE A 58 -22.23 -7.68 -18.28
CA PHE A 58 -21.08 -7.85 -17.41
C PHE A 58 -20.88 -6.64 -16.51
N SER A 59 -20.34 -6.87 -15.32
CA SER A 59 -19.82 -5.85 -14.41
C SER A 59 -18.30 -5.84 -14.36
N SER A 60 -17.65 -6.92 -14.81
CA SER A 60 -16.19 -7.06 -14.86
C SER A 60 -15.74 -7.67 -16.20
N ILE A 61 -14.70 -7.08 -16.80
CA ILE A 61 -14.09 -7.53 -18.06
C ILE A 61 -12.59 -7.67 -17.84
N ASP A 62 -12.02 -8.85 -18.07
CA ASP A 62 -10.58 -9.11 -18.03
C ASP A 62 -10.11 -9.56 -19.42
N ILE A 63 -9.26 -8.78 -20.07
CA ILE A 63 -8.74 -9.07 -21.39
C ILE A 63 -7.23 -9.19 -21.35
N LYS A 64 -6.74 -10.35 -21.79
CA LYS A 64 -5.33 -10.66 -21.93
C LYS A 64 -4.90 -10.65 -23.40
N PHE A 65 -3.96 -9.78 -23.72
CA PHE A 65 -3.26 -9.69 -25.00
C PHE A 65 -1.90 -10.37 -24.89
N VAL A 66 -1.63 -11.34 -25.75
CA VAL A 66 -0.33 -11.99 -25.89
C VAL A 66 0.11 -11.76 -27.32
N ASP A 67 1.23 -11.07 -27.52
CA ASP A 67 1.79 -10.83 -28.86
C ASP A 67 3.32 -10.76 -28.74
N ASP A 68 4.05 -11.55 -29.52
CA ASP A 68 5.52 -11.60 -29.47
C ASP A 68 6.20 -10.45 -30.23
N ASP A 69 5.41 -9.58 -30.90
CA ASP A 69 5.86 -8.44 -31.68
C ASP A 69 5.60 -7.10 -30.97
N ALA A 70 5.62 -6.00 -31.73
CA ALA A 70 5.27 -4.67 -31.24
C ALA A 70 3.75 -4.53 -31.15
N MET A 71 3.26 -4.03 -30.01
CA MET A 71 1.86 -3.71 -29.80
C MET A 71 1.63 -2.22 -30.02
N GLU A 72 0.75 -1.88 -30.94
CA GLU A 72 0.36 -0.50 -31.23
C GLU A 72 -1.16 -0.38 -31.05
N LEU A 73 -1.58 0.48 -30.14
CA LEU A 73 -3.00 0.72 -29.86
C LEU A 73 -3.41 2.08 -30.41
N ASP A 74 -4.47 2.09 -31.22
CA ASP A 74 -5.09 3.31 -31.73
C ASP A 74 -6.27 3.78 -30.85
N ARG A 75 -6.84 4.94 -31.23
CA ARG A 75 -7.97 5.57 -30.54
C ARG A 75 -9.23 4.70 -30.48
N ASN A 76 -9.44 3.83 -31.45
CA ASN A 76 -10.69 3.09 -31.62
C ASN A 76 -10.63 1.67 -31.06
N TYR A 77 -9.46 1.24 -30.58
CA TYR A 77 -9.20 -0.14 -30.20
C TYR A 77 -10.18 -0.68 -29.15
N PHE A 78 -10.52 0.15 -28.15
CA PHE A 78 -11.44 -0.24 -27.05
C PHE A 78 -12.87 0.31 -27.19
N SER A 79 -13.20 0.93 -28.33
CA SER A 79 -14.49 1.58 -28.59
C SER A 79 -15.70 0.69 -28.30
N ASN A 80 -15.56 -0.60 -28.58
CA ASN A 80 -16.63 -1.56 -28.46
C ASN A 80 -16.83 -2.06 -27.02
N LEU A 81 -15.87 -1.92 -26.11
CA LEU A 81 -15.97 -2.51 -24.76
C LEU A 81 -17.17 -2.00 -23.95
N ASN A 82 -17.56 -0.74 -24.14
CA ASN A 82 -18.70 -0.17 -23.41
C ASN A 82 -20.02 -0.90 -23.68
N GLN A 83 -20.18 -1.53 -24.85
CA GLN A 83 -21.43 -2.20 -25.22
C GLN A 83 -21.66 -3.49 -24.40
N LEU A 84 -20.63 -4.00 -23.73
CA LEU A 84 -20.73 -5.16 -22.84
C LEU A 84 -21.28 -4.81 -21.46
N PHE A 85 -21.19 -3.54 -21.06
CA PHE A 85 -21.71 -3.05 -19.78
C PHE A 85 -23.17 -2.61 -19.91
N PRO A 86 -23.99 -2.76 -18.86
CA PRO A 86 -25.30 -2.14 -18.82
C PRO A 86 -25.18 -0.61 -18.75
N ASP A 87 -26.03 0.11 -19.49
CA ASP A 87 -26.03 1.58 -19.52
C ASP A 87 -26.17 2.20 -18.11
N THR A 88 -26.93 1.53 -17.24
CA THR A 88 -27.08 1.86 -15.83
C THR A 88 -26.69 0.64 -15.00
N ALA A 89 -25.48 0.67 -14.44
CA ALA A 89 -25.01 -0.38 -13.55
C ALA A 89 -25.23 0.06 -12.10
N ARG A 90 -25.94 -0.77 -11.32
CA ARG A 90 -26.00 -0.59 -9.85
C ARG A 90 -24.67 -0.97 -9.18
N ASN A 91 -23.90 -1.83 -9.85
CA ASN A 91 -22.66 -2.39 -9.35
C ASN A 91 -21.45 -1.63 -9.89
N ALA A 92 -20.31 -1.81 -9.23
CA ALA A 92 -19.02 -1.37 -9.73
C ALA A 92 -18.74 -1.97 -11.12
N LEU A 93 -18.19 -1.15 -12.01
CA LEU A 93 -17.71 -1.57 -13.33
C LEU A 93 -16.20 -1.66 -13.29
N SER A 94 -15.65 -2.78 -13.76
CA SER A 94 -14.21 -3.01 -13.79
C SER A 94 -13.75 -3.50 -15.15
N ILE A 95 -12.65 -2.94 -15.65
CA ILE A 95 -11.93 -3.42 -16.83
C ILE A 95 -10.48 -3.70 -16.40
N THR A 96 -9.99 -4.90 -16.70
CA THR A 96 -8.59 -5.29 -16.55
C THR A 96 -8.02 -5.61 -17.92
N LEU A 97 -6.94 -4.93 -18.29
CA LEU A 97 -6.23 -5.12 -19.56
C LEU A 97 -4.82 -5.61 -19.26
N ARG A 98 -4.46 -6.80 -19.73
CA ARG A 98 -3.14 -7.41 -19.52
C ARG A 98 -2.41 -7.55 -20.83
N PHE A 99 -1.28 -6.88 -20.98
CA PHE A 99 -0.40 -7.00 -22.14
C PHE A 99 0.80 -7.87 -21.76
N GLN A 100 0.96 -9.00 -22.43
CA GLN A 100 2.01 -9.98 -22.14
C GLN A 100 2.82 -10.30 -23.39
N ASN A 101 4.08 -10.67 -23.16
CA ASN A 101 5.01 -11.16 -24.16
C ASN A 101 5.36 -10.20 -25.32
N PHE A 102 5.09 -8.90 -25.21
CA PHE A 102 5.41 -7.94 -26.26
C PHE A 102 6.87 -7.48 -26.28
N ARG A 103 7.31 -7.00 -27.46
CA ARG A 103 8.63 -6.37 -27.67
C ARG A 103 8.63 -4.87 -27.40
N SER A 104 7.58 -4.17 -27.75
CA SER A 104 7.40 -2.74 -27.48
C SER A 104 5.91 -2.46 -27.40
N PHE A 105 5.54 -1.49 -26.59
CA PHE A 105 4.15 -1.09 -26.45
C PHE A 105 4.03 0.40 -26.76
N HIS A 106 3.12 0.74 -27.66
CA HIS A 106 2.84 2.11 -28.04
C HIS A 106 1.33 2.34 -28.01
N ALA A 107 0.85 3.16 -27.09
CA ALA A 107 -0.55 3.58 -27.07
C ALA A 107 -0.66 5.02 -27.54
N LYS A 108 -1.46 5.21 -28.59
CA LYS A 108 -1.69 6.51 -29.20
C LYS A 108 -2.57 7.42 -28.35
N SER A 109 -2.57 8.68 -28.74
CA SER A 109 -3.42 9.72 -28.19
C SER A 109 -4.89 9.27 -28.11
N SER A 110 -5.52 9.50 -26.95
CA SER A 110 -6.91 9.16 -26.66
C SER A 110 -7.28 7.67 -26.77
N CYS A 111 -6.32 6.74 -26.75
CA CYS A 111 -6.58 5.29 -26.83
C CYS A 111 -7.61 4.78 -25.80
N PHE A 112 -7.56 5.30 -24.58
CA PHE A 112 -8.47 4.88 -23.50
C PHE A 112 -9.65 5.83 -23.29
N SER A 113 -9.75 6.92 -24.05
CA SER A 113 -10.76 7.98 -23.86
C SER A 113 -12.20 7.49 -23.94
N GLN A 114 -12.45 6.44 -24.72
CA GLN A 114 -13.80 5.92 -24.92
C GLN A 114 -14.24 4.99 -23.78
N LEU A 115 -13.34 4.51 -22.91
CA LEU A 115 -13.71 3.61 -21.84
C LEU A 115 -14.67 4.25 -20.84
N PHE A 116 -15.75 3.55 -20.53
CA PHE A 116 -16.83 3.98 -19.64
C PHE A 116 -17.61 5.24 -20.06
N GLN A 117 -17.41 5.71 -21.30
CA GLN A 117 -18.16 6.83 -21.85
C GLN A 117 -19.65 6.48 -21.97
N GLY A 118 -20.52 7.36 -21.47
CA GLY A 118 -21.97 7.16 -21.46
C GLY A 118 -22.50 6.18 -20.40
N LEU A 119 -21.62 5.52 -19.64
CA LEU A 119 -22.03 4.59 -18.59
C LEU A 119 -22.24 5.32 -17.26
N ILE A 120 -23.39 5.06 -16.63
CA ILE A 120 -23.72 5.55 -15.29
C ILE A 120 -23.46 4.41 -14.30
N SER A 121 -22.41 4.56 -13.47
CA SER A 121 -22.03 3.63 -12.42
C SER A 121 -21.52 4.40 -11.21
N PRO A 122 -21.80 3.96 -9.96
CA PRO A 122 -21.25 4.58 -8.76
C PRO A 122 -19.72 4.42 -8.66
N TYR A 123 -19.16 3.42 -9.36
CA TYR A 123 -17.74 3.11 -9.28
C TYR A 123 -17.20 2.51 -10.59
N LYS A 124 -16.14 3.10 -11.13
CA LYS A 124 -15.46 2.69 -12.36
C LYS A 124 -13.98 2.46 -12.08
N ARG A 125 -13.50 1.25 -12.36
CA ARG A 125 -12.11 0.84 -12.19
C ARG A 125 -11.50 0.39 -13.51
N LEU A 126 -10.32 0.92 -13.82
CA LEU A 126 -9.47 0.45 -14.92
C LEU A 126 -8.16 -0.06 -14.34
N THR A 127 -7.76 -1.28 -14.72
CA THR A 127 -6.47 -1.86 -14.39
C THR A 127 -5.72 -2.21 -15.67
N ILE A 128 -4.47 -1.77 -15.78
CA ILE A 128 -3.61 -2.04 -16.92
C ILE A 128 -2.33 -2.69 -16.41
N GLU A 129 -2.05 -3.90 -16.86
CA GLU A 129 -0.86 -4.66 -16.48
C GLU A 129 0.03 -4.92 -17.69
N PHE A 130 1.33 -4.65 -17.53
CA PHE A 130 2.34 -4.86 -18.56
C PHE A 130 3.36 -5.92 -18.13
N HIS A 131 3.52 -6.96 -18.93
CA HIS A 131 4.45 -8.07 -18.71
C HIS A 131 5.31 -8.31 -19.97
N PRO A 132 6.29 -7.44 -20.27
CA PRO A 132 7.13 -7.57 -21.46
C PRO A 132 8.08 -8.78 -21.38
N VAL A 133 8.48 -9.38 -22.51
CA VAL A 133 9.49 -10.49 -22.51
C VAL A 133 10.87 -9.98 -22.09
N LYS A 134 11.19 -8.73 -22.44
CA LYS A 134 12.46 -8.06 -22.15
C LYS A 134 12.19 -6.58 -21.92
N ALA A 135 12.91 -5.96 -20.98
CA ALA A 135 12.80 -4.53 -20.65
C ALA A 135 12.91 -3.67 -21.92
N LYS A 136 11.76 -3.18 -22.41
CA LYS A 136 11.64 -2.36 -23.61
C LYS A 136 10.47 -1.40 -23.45
N SER A 137 10.60 -0.27 -24.13
CA SER A 137 9.82 0.96 -23.95
C SER A 137 8.31 0.72 -23.98
N ILE A 138 7.64 1.19 -22.93
CA ILE A 138 6.19 1.41 -22.89
C ILE A 138 6.00 2.91 -23.11
N VAL A 139 5.50 3.25 -24.30
CA VAL A 139 5.30 4.63 -24.74
C VAL A 139 3.82 4.93 -24.75
N PHE A 140 3.45 5.99 -24.04
CA PHE A 140 2.13 6.61 -24.10
C PHE A 140 2.26 7.94 -24.84
N GLU A 141 1.53 8.15 -25.93
CA GLU A 141 1.47 9.47 -26.55
C GLU A 141 0.76 10.48 -25.63
N GLN A 142 0.82 11.76 -26.03
CA GLN A 142 0.12 12.82 -25.33
C GLN A 142 -1.39 12.55 -25.26
N ASN A 143 -1.97 12.81 -24.10
CA ASN A 143 -3.39 12.62 -23.80
C ASN A 143 -3.87 11.19 -24.08
N THR A 144 -3.07 10.17 -23.77
CA THR A 144 -3.49 8.76 -23.96
C THR A 144 -4.81 8.46 -23.22
N PHE A 145 -5.00 9.07 -22.04
CA PHE A 145 -6.21 8.95 -21.21
C PHE A 145 -7.18 10.14 -21.36
N ASP A 146 -7.11 10.91 -22.45
CA ASP A 146 -7.91 12.13 -22.66
C ASP A 146 -9.39 11.97 -22.28
N ASN A 147 -9.92 12.91 -21.48
CA ASN A 147 -11.32 12.96 -21.05
C ASN A 147 -11.83 11.70 -20.29
N ILE A 148 -10.94 10.89 -19.73
CA ILE A 148 -11.36 9.75 -18.90
C ILE A 148 -11.90 10.22 -17.55
N HIS A 149 -13.05 9.67 -17.13
CA HIS A 149 -13.69 9.94 -15.84
C HIS A 149 -13.89 8.62 -15.07
N ILE A 150 -13.00 8.32 -14.12
CA ILE A 150 -12.99 7.05 -13.38
C ILE A 150 -12.60 7.22 -11.91
N ASN A 151 -13.05 6.27 -11.08
CA ASN A 151 -12.74 6.29 -9.65
C ASN A 151 -11.36 5.71 -9.37
N GLU A 152 -10.95 4.68 -10.09
CA GLU A 152 -9.65 4.05 -9.88
C GLU A 152 -8.98 3.71 -11.21
N LEU A 153 -7.74 4.16 -11.37
CA LEU A 153 -6.81 3.72 -12.42
C LEU A 153 -5.60 3.09 -11.76
N SER A 154 -5.33 1.82 -12.07
CA SER A 154 -4.15 1.10 -11.60
C SER A 154 -3.29 0.69 -12.80
N ILE A 155 -2.02 1.10 -12.83
CA ILE A 155 -1.05 0.77 -13.87
C ILE A 155 0.12 0.00 -13.26
N PHE A 156 0.34 -1.22 -13.74
CA PHE A 156 1.45 -2.08 -13.33
C PHE A 156 2.45 -2.19 -14.48
N ALA A 157 3.61 -1.54 -14.36
CA ALA A 157 4.62 -1.50 -15.42
C ALA A 157 6.03 -1.34 -14.80
N ASP A 158 7.05 -1.87 -15.45
CA ASP A 158 8.44 -1.67 -14.98
C ASP A 158 8.99 -0.28 -15.32
N SER A 159 8.51 0.35 -16.40
CA SER A 159 8.95 1.69 -16.81
C SER A 159 7.90 2.36 -17.70
N LEU A 160 7.75 3.67 -17.58
CA LEU A 160 6.94 4.49 -18.47
C LEU A 160 7.82 5.62 -19.01
N THR A 161 7.97 5.70 -20.33
CA THR A 161 8.91 6.67 -20.92
C THR A 161 8.32 8.07 -21.03
N SER A 162 7.00 8.19 -21.02
CA SER A 162 6.31 9.45 -21.30
C SER A 162 6.10 10.27 -20.03
N PRO A 163 6.16 11.61 -20.11
CA PRO A 163 5.93 12.47 -18.96
C PRO A 163 4.52 12.32 -18.38
N PHE A 164 4.40 12.38 -17.06
CA PHE A 164 3.13 12.29 -16.33
C PHE A 164 2.09 13.29 -16.85
N GLU A 165 2.50 14.54 -17.02
CA GLU A 165 1.64 15.64 -17.49
C GLU A 165 1.09 15.36 -18.90
N SER A 166 1.88 14.68 -19.73
CA SER A 166 1.50 14.30 -21.09
C SER A 166 0.50 13.15 -21.08
N ILE A 167 0.71 12.12 -20.25
CA ILE A 167 -0.15 10.93 -20.18
C ILE A 167 -1.55 11.28 -19.65
N PHE A 168 -1.59 12.07 -18.56
CA PHE A 168 -2.79 12.28 -17.75
C PHE A 168 -3.40 13.68 -17.88
N ASN A 169 -3.10 14.42 -18.96
CA ASN A 169 -3.80 15.67 -19.21
C ASN A 169 -5.29 15.44 -19.50
N ASN A 170 -6.13 16.42 -19.16
CA ASN A 170 -7.60 16.38 -19.33
C ASN A 170 -8.28 15.14 -18.71
N THR A 171 -7.69 14.54 -17.68
CA THR A 171 -8.28 13.41 -16.97
C THR A 171 -9.05 13.85 -15.73
N ASN A 172 -9.97 13.02 -15.25
CA ASN A 172 -10.58 13.16 -13.93
C ASN A 172 -10.57 11.79 -13.24
N ILE A 173 -9.59 11.59 -12.37
CA ILE A 173 -9.30 10.32 -11.72
C ILE A 173 -9.31 10.53 -10.21
N THR A 174 -10.16 9.79 -9.49
CA THR A 174 -10.18 9.86 -8.02
C THR A 174 -8.90 9.24 -7.42
N HIS A 175 -8.56 8.02 -7.82
CA HIS A 175 -7.38 7.31 -7.34
C HIS A 175 -6.54 6.78 -8.50
N LEU A 176 -5.29 7.25 -8.61
CA LEU A 176 -4.29 6.75 -9.55
C LEU A 176 -3.24 5.96 -8.77
N ASN A 177 -3.08 4.68 -9.08
CA ASN A 177 -2.04 3.82 -8.53
C ASN A 177 -1.08 3.43 -9.66
N ILE A 178 0.21 3.65 -9.45
CA ILE A 178 1.25 3.28 -10.41
C ILE A 178 2.27 2.41 -9.67
N GLU A 179 2.43 1.17 -10.13
CA GLU A 179 3.30 0.19 -9.51
C GLU A 179 4.43 -0.21 -10.47
N GLY A 180 5.66 -0.22 -9.94
CA GLY A 180 6.89 -0.61 -10.63
C GLY A 180 7.55 0.52 -11.44
N ALA A 181 6.76 1.41 -12.03
CA ALA A 181 7.24 2.28 -13.10
C ALA A 181 7.98 3.53 -12.63
N LEU A 182 9.11 3.84 -13.27
CA LEU A 182 9.63 5.20 -13.30
C LEU A 182 8.72 6.07 -14.16
N LEU A 183 8.31 7.22 -13.62
CA LEU A 183 7.53 8.24 -14.31
C LEU A 183 8.42 9.47 -14.56
N ALA A 184 8.49 9.90 -15.81
CA ALA A 184 9.10 11.18 -16.14
C ALA A 184 8.17 12.32 -15.69
N HIS A 185 8.77 13.42 -15.25
CA HIS A 185 8.09 14.69 -14.97
C HIS A 185 8.67 15.77 -15.88
N ASP A 186 7.80 16.52 -16.56
CA ASP A 186 8.22 17.65 -17.39
C ASP A 186 7.62 18.96 -16.86
N PRO A 187 8.42 19.80 -16.19
CA PRO A 187 7.98 21.08 -15.65
C PRO A 187 7.43 22.05 -16.70
N LEU A 188 7.79 21.90 -17.98
CA LEU A 188 7.31 22.78 -19.05
C LEU A 188 5.83 22.50 -19.37
N LEU A 189 5.41 21.24 -19.24
CA LEU A 189 4.02 20.81 -19.49
C LEU A 189 3.07 21.16 -18.34
N LEU A 190 3.62 21.47 -17.15
CA LEU A 190 2.84 21.80 -15.97
C LEU A 190 1.92 23.02 -16.17
N LYS A 191 2.35 23.99 -17.00
CA LYS A 191 1.55 25.20 -17.30
C LYS A 191 0.26 24.89 -18.05
N ASP A 192 0.25 23.82 -18.84
CA ASP A 192 -0.86 23.42 -19.69
C ASP A 192 -1.58 22.16 -19.16
N TYR A 193 -1.26 21.75 -17.93
CA TYR A 193 -1.84 20.58 -17.29
C TYR A 193 -3.23 20.91 -16.70
N ASN A 194 -4.25 20.24 -17.24
CA ASN A 194 -5.65 20.36 -16.83
C ASN A 194 -6.21 19.04 -16.24
N GLY A 195 -5.34 18.07 -15.95
CA GLY A 195 -5.75 16.82 -15.30
C GLY A 195 -6.18 17.05 -13.85
N HIS A 196 -7.18 16.31 -13.41
CA HIS A 196 -7.73 16.34 -12.06
C HIS A 196 -7.55 14.98 -11.41
N ILE A 197 -6.45 14.82 -10.67
CA ILE A 197 -6.15 13.58 -9.93
C ILE A 197 -6.24 13.89 -8.43
N GLN A 198 -7.20 13.28 -7.74
CA GLN A 198 -7.38 13.53 -6.31
C GLN A 198 -6.28 12.84 -5.48
N SER A 199 -5.99 11.58 -5.76
CA SER A 199 -4.96 10.83 -5.05
C SER A 199 -4.06 10.07 -6.01
N LEU A 200 -2.75 10.27 -5.89
CA LEU A 200 -1.72 9.48 -6.56
C LEU A 200 -0.99 8.62 -5.53
N LYS A 201 -0.87 7.33 -5.80
CA LYS A 201 0.00 6.41 -5.09
C LYS A 201 1.02 5.84 -6.07
N ILE A 202 2.31 5.94 -5.73
CA ILE A 202 3.37 5.30 -6.50
C ILE A 202 4.06 4.27 -5.64
N THR A 203 4.09 3.02 -6.11
CA THR A 203 4.71 1.89 -5.43
C THR A 203 5.89 1.39 -6.24
N ARG A 204 7.12 1.42 -5.71
CA ARG A 204 8.32 1.01 -6.46
C ARG A 204 9.34 0.30 -5.58
N MET A 205 10.04 -0.67 -6.16
CA MET A 205 11.30 -1.16 -5.62
C MET A 205 12.42 -0.22 -6.04
N ILE A 206 13.09 0.42 -5.09
CA ILE A 206 14.09 1.45 -5.39
C ILE A 206 15.13 1.59 -4.29
N ASP A 207 16.37 1.88 -4.64
CA ASP A 207 17.47 2.04 -3.67
C ASP A 207 17.48 3.43 -3.01
N THR A 208 17.13 4.51 -3.73
CA THR A 208 17.14 5.87 -3.21
C THR A 208 15.75 6.49 -3.34
N VAL A 209 15.23 7.07 -2.25
CA VAL A 209 13.99 7.85 -2.26
C VAL A 209 14.33 9.33 -2.18
N ASN A 210 14.05 10.06 -3.25
CA ASN A 210 14.28 11.51 -3.36
C ASN A 210 13.31 12.13 -4.39
N SER A 211 13.41 13.45 -4.60
CA SER A 211 12.56 14.18 -5.55
C SER A 211 12.84 13.90 -7.02
N GLU A 212 13.99 13.35 -7.37
CA GLU A 212 14.29 12.95 -8.76
C GLU A 212 13.52 11.68 -9.13
N GLU A 213 13.44 10.73 -8.20
CA GLU A 213 12.76 9.45 -8.38
C GLU A 213 11.25 9.52 -8.13
N PHE A 214 10.81 10.49 -7.33
CA PHE A 214 9.41 10.73 -6.99
C PHE A 214 9.05 12.20 -7.12
N PRO A 215 9.08 12.80 -8.33
CA PRO A 215 8.89 14.24 -8.52
C PRO A 215 7.54 14.76 -8.02
N PRO A 216 7.40 16.08 -7.80
CA PRO A 216 6.20 16.68 -7.23
C PRO A 216 5.10 16.80 -8.29
N PHE A 217 4.38 15.70 -8.54
CA PHE A 217 3.29 15.66 -9.52
C PHE A 217 2.11 16.59 -9.15
N PRO A 218 1.42 17.19 -10.14
CA PRO A 218 0.28 18.08 -9.91
C PRO A 218 -1.00 17.34 -9.50
N VAL A 219 -1.02 16.83 -8.25
CA VAL A 219 -2.12 16.07 -7.67
C VAL A 219 -2.54 16.65 -6.33
N GLN A 220 -3.75 16.35 -5.85
CA GLN A 220 -4.22 16.90 -4.56
C GLN A 220 -3.57 16.18 -3.36
N SER A 221 -3.37 14.86 -3.48
CA SER A 221 -2.79 14.00 -2.46
C SER A 221 -1.81 13.01 -3.09
N TYR A 222 -0.61 12.91 -2.53
CA TYR A 222 0.45 12.06 -3.05
C TYR A 222 0.99 11.14 -1.95
N THR A 223 1.01 9.84 -2.25
CA THR A 223 1.57 8.80 -1.39
C THR A 223 2.72 8.10 -2.10
N ILE A 224 3.88 8.06 -1.45
CA ILE A 224 5.06 7.32 -1.91
C ILE A 224 5.11 5.98 -1.15
N GLU A 225 5.20 4.88 -1.86
CA GLU A 225 5.48 3.56 -1.29
C GLU A 225 6.77 2.98 -1.88
N ALA A 226 7.83 2.99 -1.06
CA ALA A 226 9.16 2.57 -1.48
C ALA A 226 9.54 1.24 -0.82
N HIS A 227 9.86 0.26 -1.66
CA HIS A 227 10.33 -1.07 -1.27
C HIS A 227 11.83 -1.16 -1.49
N LYS A 228 12.56 -1.83 -0.57
CA LYS A 228 14.01 -2.05 -0.67
C LYS A 228 14.83 -0.77 -0.84
N MET A 229 14.38 0.31 -0.20
CA MET A 229 15.14 1.54 -0.05
C MET A 229 16.56 1.25 0.49
N ARG A 230 17.47 2.20 0.46
CA ARG A 230 18.75 2.19 1.19
C ARG A 230 19.02 3.57 1.74
N THR A 231 18.67 4.57 0.96
CA THR A 231 18.81 5.98 1.29
C THR A 231 17.49 6.69 1.06
N LEU A 232 17.19 7.64 1.93
CA LEU A 232 16.09 8.59 1.77
C LEU A 232 16.68 9.98 1.96
N ASP A 233 16.56 10.80 0.93
CA ASP A 233 16.90 12.22 0.97
C ASP A 233 15.62 13.02 1.19
N ALA A 234 15.16 13.06 2.43
CA ALA A 234 13.94 13.75 2.80
C ALA A 234 14.01 15.28 2.57
N LEU A 235 15.20 15.88 2.55
CA LEU A 235 15.38 17.31 2.26
C LEU A 235 14.94 17.66 0.83
N SER A 236 15.07 16.72 -0.10
CA SER A 236 14.61 16.90 -1.48
C SER A 236 13.09 17.12 -1.59
N PHE A 237 12.32 16.74 -0.56
CA PHE A 237 10.87 16.91 -0.51
C PHE A 237 10.40 18.23 0.12
N ILE A 238 11.29 19.17 0.44
CA ILE A 238 10.96 20.41 1.16
C ILE A 238 9.85 21.25 0.50
N ASN A 239 9.71 21.16 -0.83
CA ASN A 239 8.71 21.90 -1.60
C ASN A 239 7.43 21.10 -1.89
N TYR A 240 7.27 19.92 -1.30
CA TYR A 240 6.12 19.05 -1.57
C TYR A 240 4.94 19.57 -0.76
N THR A 241 3.97 20.17 -1.45
CA THR A 241 2.73 20.66 -0.83
C THR A 241 1.65 19.60 -0.81
N GLN A 242 1.76 18.58 -1.67
CA GLN A 242 0.77 17.54 -1.90
C GLN A 242 1.11 16.19 -1.25
N LEU A 243 2.31 16.03 -0.65
CA LEU A 243 2.72 14.75 -0.05
C LEU A 243 1.94 14.51 1.24
N THR A 244 1.04 13.53 1.22
CA THR A 244 0.16 13.19 2.35
C THR A 244 0.55 11.88 3.01
N GLY A 245 1.19 10.97 2.28
CA GLY A 245 1.59 9.64 2.74
C GLY A 245 3.02 9.27 2.38
N LEU A 246 3.74 8.65 3.31
CA LEU A 246 5.04 8.03 3.06
C LEU A 246 5.10 6.64 3.66
N ASN A 247 5.22 5.63 2.81
CA ASN A 247 5.32 4.22 3.19
C ASN A 247 6.70 3.68 2.80
N ILE A 248 7.52 3.35 3.79
CA ILE A 248 8.85 2.78 3.60
C ILE A 248 8.83 1.32 4.04
N ILE A 249 9.13 0.42 3.11
CA ILE A 249 9.17 -1.02 3.35
C ILE A 249 10.59 -1.50 3.09
N GLN A 250 11.35 -1.66 4.17
CA GLN A 250 12.72 -2.11 4.12
C GLN A 250 13.13 -2.85 5.40
N PRO A 251 13.16 -4.20 5.36
CA PRO A 251 13.47 -5.03 6.52
C PRO A 251 14.78 -4.66 7.22
N ASP A 252 15.86 -4.43 6.46
CA ASP A 252 17.23 -4.36 6.99
C ASP A 252 17.75 -2.93 7.26
N VAL A 253 16.86 -1.93 7.37
CA VAL A 253 17.26 -0.54 7.65
C VAL A 253 16.82 -0.07 9.02
N SER A 254 17.67 0.76 9.61
CA SER A 254 17.33 1.57 10.78
C SER A 254 16.85 2.94 10.33
N ILE A 255 15.60 3.29 10.63
CA ILE A 255 15.06 4.64 10.42
C ILE A 255 15.61 5.53 11.54
N THR A 256 16.49 6.47 11.21
CA THR A 256 17.11 7.40 12.14
C THR A 256 16.57 8.82 11.97
N SER A 257 16.82 9.69 12.93
CA SER A 257 16.42 11.10 12.85
C SER A 257 16.98 11.84 11.63
N ASN A 258 18.17 11.48 11.16
CA ASN A 258 18.79 12.10 10.00
C ASN A 258 18.07 11.73 8.69
N ILE A 259 17.48 10.53 8.61
CA ILE A 259 16.80 10.03 7.41
C ILE A 259 15.54 10.83 7.09
N LEU A 260 14.85 11.33 8.13
CA LEU A 260 13.62 12.13 7.98
C LEU A 260 13.87 13.65 8.12
N ASN A 261 15.13 14.08 8.07
CA ASN A 261 15.48 15.49 8.14
C ASN A 261 14.89 16.25 6.93
N GLY A 262 14.19 17.36 7.18
CA GLY A 262 13.51 18.14 6.14
C GLY A 262 12.00 17.90 6.07
N MET A 263 11.50 16.78 6.61
CA MET A 263 10.07 16.48 6.63
C MET A 263 9.27 17.46 7.50
N GLU A 264 9.92 18.25 8.36
CA GLU A 264 9.26 19.24 9.23
C GLU A 264 8.55 20.36 8.45
N ASN A 265 8.93 20.55 7.18
CA ASN A 265 8.35 21.56 6.30
C ASN A 265 7.12 21.05 5.55
N ILE A 266 6.88 19.73 5.54
CA ILE A 266 5.77 19.11 4.82
C ILE A 266 4.54 19.07 5.71
N GLN A 267 3.76 20.15 5.69
CA GLN A 267 2.60 20.30 6.55
C GLN A 267 1.46 19.32 6.23
N THR A 268 1.42 18.84 4.99
CA THR A 268 0.39 17.94 4.48
C THR A 268 0.66 16.47 4.74
N LEU A 269 1.85 16.10 5.21
CA LEU A 269 2.16 14.71 5.56
C LEU A 269 1.35 14.29 6.80
N LYS A 270 0.38 13.40 6.58
CA LYS A 270 -0.54 12.91 7.62
C LYS A 270 -0.35 11.44 7.94
N SER A 271 0.18 10.65 7.02
CA SER A 271 0.34 9.21 7.18
C SER A 271 1.78 8.79 6.95
N VAL A 272 2.34 8.00 7.85
CA VAL A 272 3.63 7.33 7.66
C VAL A 272 3.50 5.85 7.98
N SER A 273 4.12 5.02 7.15
CA SER A 273 4.25 3.58 7.37
C SER A 273 5.71 3.20 7.34
N PHE A 274 6.18 2.50 8.36
CA PHE A 274 7.54 1.99 8.43
C PHE A 274 7.51 0.50 8.67
N ASP A 275 8.05 -0.26 7.71
CA ASP A 275 8.32 -1.68 7.86
C ASP A 275 9.84 -1.88 7.82
N ALA A 276 10.47 -1.67 8.97
CA ALA A 276 11.92 -1.60 9.13
C ALA A 276 12.36 -2.19 10.47
N GLU A 277 13.54 -2.82 10.53
CA GLU A 277 14.05 -3.53 11.73
C GLU A 277 14.09 -2.64 12.98
N ARG A 278 14.58 -1.41 12.82
CA ARG A 278 14.69 -0.45 13.93
C ARG A 278 14.19 0.93 13.55
N ILE A 279 13.42 1.54 14.44
CA ILE A 279 13.05 2.96 14.38
C ILE A 279 13.70 3.62 15.61
N ALA A 280 14.74 4.40 15.33
CA ALA A 280 15.63 4.94 16.35
C ALA A 280 15.06 6.18 17.06
N ASP A 281 15.62 6.51 18.22
CA ASP A 281 15.25 7.71 18.97
C ASP A 281 15.33 8.98 18.12
N GLY A 282 14.31 9.81 18.27
CA GLY A 282 14.15 11.04 17.51
C GLY A 282 13.91 10.84 16.02
N ALA A 283 13.75 9.62 15.49
CA ALA A 283 13.41 9.38 14.08
C ALA A 283 12.23 10.24 13.64
N LEU A 284 11.18 10.27 14.47
CA LEU A 284 9.93 10.95 14.16
C LEU A 284 9.89 12.43 14.60
N LYS A 285 10.99 13.00 15.12
CA LYS A 285 11.01 14.41 15.58
C LYS A 285 10.73 15.42 14.47
N HIS A 286 11.02 15.03 13.23
CA HIS A 286 10.83 15.85 12.04
C HIS A 286 9.43 15.69 11.41
N VAL A 287 8.58 14.79 11.90
CA VAL A 287 7.22 14.58 11.36
C VAL A 287 6.14 15.00 12.37
N LYS A 288 5.84 16.30 12.40
CA LYS A 288 5.03 16.93 13.48
C LYS A 288 3.51 16.69 13.38
N ASN A 289 3.00 16.46 12.17
CA ASN A 289 1.56 16.47 11.88
C ASN A 289 0.99 15.09 11.53
N ILE A 290 1.70 14.02 11.89
CA ILE A 290 1.26 12.65 11.63
C ILE A 290 0.01 12.33 12.44
N GLU A 291 -1.02 11.93 11.71
CA GLU A 291 -2.30 11.46 12.26
C GLU A 291 -2.37 9.93 12.23
N THR A 292 -1.70 9.28 11.28
CA THR A 292 -1.65 7.82 11.13
C THR A 292 -0.21 7.32 11.10
N LEU A 293 0.12 6.41 12.01
CA LEU A 293 1.37 5.66 12.01
C LEU A 293 1.08 4.18 11.83
N ILE A 294 1.73 3.55 10.85
CA ILE A 294 1.65 2.12 10.60
C ILE A 294 3.04 1.51 10.85
N LEU A 295 3.10 0.47 11.66
CA LEU A 295 4.31 -0.31 11.91
C LEU A 295 4.19 -1.68 11.22
N GLY A 296 5.24 -2.03 10.48
CA GLY A 296 5.28 -3.25 9.68
C GLY A 296 5.77 -4.49 10.41
N THR A 297 5.86 -5.59 9.65
CA THR A 297 6.17 -6.93 10.19
C THR A 297 7.61 -7.05 10.66
N TYR A 298 8.53 -6.31 10.04
CA TYR A 298 9.96 -6.38 10.34
C TYR A 298 10.38 -5.51 11.51
N THR A 299 9.50 -4.68 12.06
CA THR A 299 9.81 -3.85 13.22
C THR A 299 10.07 -4.71 14.45
N LYS A 300 11.32 -4.65 14.95
CA LYS A 300 11.79 -5.36 16.15
C LYS A 300 12.13 -4.40 17.28
N ILE A 301 12.68 -3.23 16.93
CA ILE A 301 13.15 -2.23 17.88
C ILE A 301 12.48 -0.89 17.58
N LEU A 302 11.81 -0.37 18.59
CA LEU A 302 11.23 0.96 18.63
C LEU A 302 11.77 1.63 19.88
N ASP A 303 12.56 2.67 19.69
CA ASP A 303 13.07 3.41 20.84
C ASP A 303 11.96 4.28 21.44
N THR A 304 11.97 4.48 22.75
CA THR A 304 10.78 4.91 23.50
C THR A 304 10.44 6.38 23.31
N GLU A 305 11.43 7.21 22.98
CA GLU A 305 11.22 8.66 22.85
C GLU A 305 10.45 9.03 21.58
N ILE A 306 10.35 8.11 20.61
CA ILE A 306 9.67 8.36 19.33
C ILE A 306 8.21 8.81 19.55
N PHE A 307 7.54 8.26 20.57
CA PHE A 307 6.15 8.56 20.90
C PHE A 307 5.92 9.97 21.44
N THR A 308 6.94 10.60 22.02
CA THR A 308 6.83 11.96 22.58
C THR A 308 6.62 13.02 21.49
N SER A 309 7.06 12.72 20.27
CA SER A 309 6.91 13.58 19.10
C SER A 309 5.54 13.48 18.42
N LEU A 310 4.78 12.40 18.68
CA LEU A 310 3.54 12.05 17.97
C LEU A 310 2.28 12.59 18.66
N LYS A 311 2.23 13.91 18.90
CA LYS A 311 1.11 14.56 19.63
C LYS A 311 -0.22 14.50 18.87
N SER A 312 -0.15 14.59 17.54
CA SER A 312 -1.29 14.63 16.62
C SER A 312 -1.79 13.24 16.20
N LEU A 313 -1.16 12.17 16.72
CA LEU A 313 -1.49 10.81 16.32
C LEU A 313 -2.91 10.43 16.76
N LYS A 314 -3.73 10.07 15.78
CA LYS A 314 -5.12 9.61 15.94
C LYS A 314 -5.26 8.13 15.70
N GLN A 315 -4.41 7.56 14.85
CA GLN A 315 -4.43 6.16 14.48
C GLN A 315 -3.03 5.56 14.58
N LEU A 316 -2.95 4.42 15.30
CA LEU A 316 -1.77 3.57 15.36
C LEU A 316 -2.14 2.18 14.86
N ASP A 317 -1.53 1.74 13.77
CA ASP A 317 -1.73 0.41 13.22
C ASP A 317 -0.49 -0.45 13.47
N VAL A 318 -0.65 -1.47 14.32
CA VAL A 318 0.38 -2.45 14.67
C VAL A 318 -0.09 -3.87 14.35
N ARG A 319 -1.09 -4.04 13.47
CA ARG A 319 -1.65 -5.35 13.09
C ARG A 319 -0.61 -6.31 12.54
N TYR A 320 0.41 -5.78 11.89
CA TYR A 320 1.46 -6.55 11.24
C TYR A 320 2.65 -6.83 12.17
N VAL A 321 2.73 -6.14 13.31
CA VAL A 321 3.85 -6.29 14.25
C VAL A 321 3.77 -7.63 14.98
N GLN A 322 4.86 -8.40 14.91
CA GLN A 322 5.01 -9.62 15.68
C GLN A 322 5.53 -9.31 17.09
N PHE A 323 4.62 -9.13 18.05
CA PHE A 323 4.96 -8.79 19.44
C PHE A 323 5.98 -9.74 20.09
N SER A 324 5.92 -11.03 19.76
CA SER A 324 6.87 -12.04 20.27
C SER A 324 8.30 -11.86 19.78
N THR A 325 8.51 -11.07 18.72
CA THR A 325 9.83 -10.76 18.14
C THR A 325 10.34 -9.38 18.52
N LEU A 326 9.49 -8.55 19.13
CA LEU A 326 9.88 -7.24 19.63
C LEU A 326 10.86 -7.39 20.79
N HIS A 327 11.79 -6.45 20.89
CA HIS A 327 12.61 -6.33 22.08
C HIS A 327 11.73 -6.05 23.31
N ALA A 328 12.06 -6.64 24.48
CA ALA A 328 11.20 -6.58 25.67
C ALA A 328 10.88 -5.13 26.11
N ASN A 329 11.86 -4.22 26.00
CA ASN A 329 11.65 -2.80 26.32
C ASN A 329 10.73 -2.12 25.31
N THR A 330 10.85 -2.47 24.03
CA THR A 330 10.04 -1.94 22.94
C THR A 330 8.58 -2.36 23.10
N SER A 331 8.32 -3.65 23.30
CA SER A 331 6.97 -4.17 23.46
C SER A 331 6.29 -3.59 24.70
N CYS A 332 7.02 -3.46 25.82
CA CYS A 332 6.48 -2.85 27.03
C CYS A 332 6.15 -1.36 26.85
N SER A 333 7.04 -0.60 26.21
CA SER A 333 6.84 0.84 26.00
C SER A 333 5.72 1.13 25.01
N LEU A 334 5.59 0.32 23.96
CA LEU A 334 4.47 0.37 23.03
C LEU A 334 3.15 0.09 23.76
N ALA A 335 3.12 -0.91 24.65
CA ALA A 335 1.93 -1.23 25.42
C ALA A 335 1.53 -0.12 26.39
N ASP A 336 2.49 0.47 27.10
CA ASP A 336 2.27 1.64 27.98
C ASP A 336 1.75 2.85 27.18
N TYR A 337 2.37 3.15 26.03
CA TYR A 337 1.92 4.23 25.16
C TYR A 337 0.48 4.03 24.70
N ILE A 338 0.14 2.83 24.21
CA ILE A 338 -1.22 2.49 23.77
C ILE A 338 -2.22 2.66 24.92
N ASN A 339 -1.90 2.12 26.11
CA ASN A 339 -2.77 2.23 27.28
C ASN A 339 -3.08 3.70 27.62
N ARG A 340 -2.04 4.55 27.70
CA ARG A 340 -2.22 5.97 28.06
C ARG A 340 -2.97 6.76 27.00
N ARG A 341 -2.67 6.54 25.70
CA ARG A 341 -3.20 7.35 24.60
C ARG A 341 -4.58 6.92 24.14
N ARG A 342 -4.97 5.67 24.36
CA ARG A 342 -6.33 5.20 24.02
C ARG A 342 -7.39 5.99 24.78
N MET A 343 -7.17 6.28 26.06
CA MET A 343 -8.08 7.12 26.85
C MET A 343 -8.20 8.55 26.31
N MET A 344 -7.29 8.97 25.43
CA MET A 344 -7.27 10.27 24.75
C MET A 344 -7.79 10.20 23.30
N GLY A 345 -8.48 9.11 22.92
CA GLY A 345 -9.08 8.95 21.59
C GLY A 345 -8.15 8.37 20.52
N LEU A 346 -7.00 7.81 20.89
CA LEU A 346 -6.17 7.06 19.95
C LEU A 346 -6.89 5.76 19.51
N THR A 347 -7.13 5.63 18.20
CA THR A 347 -7.60 4.39 17.59
C THR A 347 -6.42 3.47 17.34
N VAL A 348 -6.45 2.25 17.88
CA VAL A 348 -5.36 1.28 17.75
C VAL A 348 -5.86 0.04 17.03
N TYR A 349 -5.14 -0.39 16.01
CA TYR A 349 -5.39 -1.64 15.32
C TYR A 349 -4.34 -2.67 15.75
N LEU A 350 -4.79 -3.76 16.38
CA LEU A 350 -3.95 -4.82 16.93
C LEU A 350 -4.03 -6.11 16.10
N PRO A 351 -3.02 -6.98 16.14
CA PRO A 351 -3.07 -8.29 15.50
C PRO A 351 -4.28 -9.12 15.97
N ASN A 352 -5.04 -9.67 15.02
CA ASN A 352 -6.24 -10.48 15.31
C ASN A 352 -5.91 -11.85 15.91
N GLU A 353 -4.70 -12.35 15.70
CA GLU A 353 -4.27 -13.68 16.14
C GLU A 353 -3.12 -13.57 17.13
N ASN A 354 -3.23 -14.32 18.23
CA ASN A 354 -2.17 -14.48 19.22
C ASN A 354 -1.85 -15.97 19.43
N PRO A 355 -1.21 -16.64 18.46
CA PRO A 355 -0.97 -18.09 18.54
C PRO A 355 -0.04 -18.49 19.68
N TYR A 356 0.75 -17.55 20.22
CA TYR A 356 1.73 -17.80 21.27
C TYR A 356 1.27 -17.33 22.66
N CYS A 357 0.05 -16.79 22.77
CA CYS A 357 -0.45 -16.17 23.99
C CYS A 357 0.56 -15.18 24.60
N ASP A 358 1.11 -14.31 23.76
CA ASP A 358 2.00 -13.23 24.18
C ASP A 358 1.28 -12.34 25.18
N CYS A 359 1.84 -12.20 26.40
CA CYS A 359 1.21 -11.50 27.51
C CYS A 359 0.90 -10.04 27.21
N ILE A 360 1.75 -9.37 26.42
CA ILE A 360 1.56 -7.97 26.05
C ILE A 360 0.39 -7.86 25.08
N LEU A 361 0.32 -8.75 24.10
CA LEU A 361 -0.81 -8.75 23.16
C LEU A 361 -2.12 -9.17 23.83
N VAL A 362 -2.12 -10.12 24.78
CA VAL A 362 -3.32 -10.44 25.59
C VAL A 362 -3.76 -9.21 26.39
N PHE A 363 -2.82 -8.53 27.05
CA PHE A 363 -3.10 -7.28 27.77
C PHE A 363 -3.72 -6.23 26.83
N LEU A 364 -3.11 -5.97 25.67
CA LEU A 364 -3.58 -4.98 24.70
C LEU A 364 -4.96 -5.34 24.12
N ASN A 365 -5.19 -6.60 23.78
CA ASN A 365 -6.48 -7.06 23.25
C ASN A 365 -7.60 -6.95 24.30
N ASN A 366 -7.32 -7.25 25.58
CA ASN A 366 -8.31 -7.05 26.64
C ASN A 366 -8.61 -5.59 26.92
N MET A 367 -7.65 -4.70 26.66
CA MET A 367 -7.95 -3.30 26.69
C MET A 367 -8.86 -2.97 25.51
N VAL A 368 -8.42 -3.23 24.27
CA VAL A 368 -9.07 -2.73 23.05
C VAL A 368 -10.43 -3.38 22.77
N ASP A 369 -10.60 -4.67 23.06
CA ASP A 369 -11.76 -5.50 22.73
C ASP A 369 -12.53 -5.96 23.98
N ASP A 370 -13.62 -6.71 23.80
CA ASP A 370 -14.50 -7.25 24.85
C ASP A 370 -13.89 -8.34 25.76
N GLY A 371 -12.58 -8.60 25.62
CA GLY A 371 -11.86 -9.62 26.39
C GLY A 371 -11.99 -11.06 25.86
N SER A 372 -12.61 -11.28 24.70
CA SER A 372 -12.79 -12.62 24.10
C SER A 372 -11.48 -13.38 23.84
N GLN A 373 -10.36 -12.67 23.65
CA GLN A 373 -9.02 -13.26 23.48
C GLN A 373 -8.47 -13.88 24.77
N LEU A 374 -8.86 -13.38 25.95
CA LEU A 374 -8.38 -13.91 27.24
C LEU A 374 -8.79 -15.37 27.42
N VAL A 375 -10.02 -15.71 27.05
CA VAL A 375 -10.58 -17.06 27.18
C VAL A 375 -9.78 -18.08 26.38
N LYS A 376 -9.22 -17.69 25.22
CA LYS A 376 -8.41 -18.59 24.37
C LYS A 376 -7.04 -18.91 24.98
N CYS A 377 -6.52 -18.06 25.85
CA CYS A 377 -5.20 -18.20 26.45
C CYS A 377 -5.19 -18.69 27.91
N GLN A 378 -6.37 -18.95 28.50
CA GLN A 378 -6.51 -19.39 29.89
C GLN A 378 -6.24 -20.89 30.07
N SER A 379 -5.23 -21.21 30.90
CA SER A 379 -5.09 -22.41 31.77
C SER A 379 -3.65 -22.61 32.25
N THR A 380 -2.65 -22.03 31.57
CA THR A 380 -1.21 -22.17 31.93
C THR A 380 -0.37 -20.91 31.69
N ASN A 381 -0.88 -19.93 30.95
CA ASN A 381 -0.10 -18.74 30.58
C ASN A 381 -0.34 -17.53 31.49
N ASN A 382 -1.41 -17.49 32.29
CA ASN A 382 -1.67 -16.38 33.22
C ASN A 382 -0.52 -16.22 34.23
N ASP A 383 -0.02 -17.33 34.78
CA ASP A 383 1.11 -17.31 35.70
C ASP A 383 2.37 -16.74 35.04
N ARG A 384 2.58 -16.98 33.73
CA ARG A 384 3.71 -16.40 33.00
C ARG A 384 3.58 -14.89 32.87
N CYS A 385 2.35 -14.38 32.70
CA CYS A 385 2.11 -12.96 32.54
C CYS A 385 2.25 -12.16 33.84
N LEU A 386 2.00 -12.78 35.00
CA LEU A 386 2.27 -12.18 36.31
C LEU A 386 3.75 -11.82 36.49
N PHE A 387 4.66 -12.61 35.93
CA PHE A 387 6.11 -12.38 35.99
C PHE A 387 6.66 -11.70 34.74
N SER A 388 5.79 -11.05 33.94
CA SER A 388 6.24 -10.24 32.81
C SER A 388 7.21 -9.15 33.29
N SER A 389 8.29 -8.93 32.54
CA SER A 389 9.23 -7.82 32.80
C SER A 389 8.58 -6.45 32.55
N CYS A 390 7.39 -6.42 31.95
CA CYS A 390 6.62 -5.21 31.77
C CYS A 390 5.69 -4.98 32.97
N SER A 391 6.02 -3.97 33.79
CA SER A 391 5.32 -3.69 35.06
C SER A 391 3.81 -3.50 34.87
N ILE A 392 3.39 -2.75 33.85
CA ILE A 392 1.97 -2.49 33.57
C ILE A 392 1.19 -3.78 33.23
N VAL A 393 1.84 -4.72 32.56
CA VAL A 393 1.25 -6.01 32.22
C VAL A 393 1.16 -6.90 33.46
N SER A 394 2.25 -6.98 34.22
CA SER A 394 2.29 -7.75 35.48
C SER A 394 1.24 -7.25 36.49
N GLU A 395 1.12 -5.93 36.63
CA GLU A 395 0.13 -5.29 37.52
C GLU A 395 -1.30 -5.59 37.08
N TYR A 396 -1.60 -5.47 35.78
CA TYR A 396 -2.91 -5.81 35.22
C TYR A 396 -3.31 -7.25 35.55
N PHE A 397 -2.43 -8.23 35.28
CA PHE A 397 -2.74 -9.63 35.55
C PHE A 397 -2.82 -9.96 37.04
N THR A 398 -2.02 -9.30 37.88
CA THR A 398 -2.08 -9.45 39.34
C THR A 398 -3.42 -8.97 39.89
N ARG A 399 -3.89 -7.81 39.41
CA ARG A 399 -5.22 -7.28 39.75
C ARG A 399 -6.32 -8.22 39.26
N LYS A 400 -6.24 -8.67 38.01
CA LYS A 400 -7.26 -9.56 37.44
C LYS A 400 -7.36 -10.89 38.20
N GLN A 401 -6.23 -11.48 38.60
CA GLN A 401 -6.22 -12.69 39.41
C GLN A 401 -6.89 -12.48 40.78
N LYS A 402 -6.67 -11.31 41.40
CA LYS A 402 -7.33 -10.95 42.66
C LYS A 402 -8.84 -10.81 42.49
N GLU A 403 -9.29 -10.14 41.42
CA GLU A 403 -10.72 -10.01 41.08
C GLU A 403 -11.37 -11.38 40.86
N ASP A 404 -10.71 -12.27 40.12
CA ASP A 404 -11.22 -13.63 39.85
C ASP A 404 -11.31 -14.46 41.16
N MET A 405 -10.36 -14.32 42.09
CA MET A 405 -10.41 -14.97 43.40
C MET A 405 -11.53 -14.40 44.30
N GLU A 406 -11.76 -13.09 44.27
CA GLU A 406 -12.83 -12.44 45.01
C GLU A 406 -14.21 -12.84 44.47
N GLU A 407 -14.38 -12.94 43.14
CA GLU A 407 -15.60 -13.45 42.51
C GLU A 407 -15.87 -14.92 42.88
N GLU A 408 -14.84 -15.77 42.93
CA GLU A 408 -14.97 -17.15 43.39
C GLU A 408 -15.34 -17.25 44.87
N GLN A 409 -14.80 -16.37 45.72
CA GLN A 409 -15.16 -16.31 47.14
C GLN A 409 -16.61 -15.86 47.32
N GLN A 410 -17.06 -14.82 46.60
CA GLN A 410 -18.45 -14.37 46.64
C GLN A 410 -19.43 -15.45 46.15
N LYS A 411 -19.08 -16.22 45.11
CA LYS A 411 -19.88 -17.37 44.66
C LYS A 411 -19.96 -18.50 45.70
N LYS A 412 -18.94 -18.65 46.54
CA LYS A 412 -18.93 -19.63 47.65
C LYS A 412 -19.73 -19.13 48.87
N GLU A 413 -19.67 -17.83 49.17
CA GLU A 413 -20.39 -17.22 50.29
C GLU A 413 -21.89 -17.02 50.02
N ASN A 414 -22.25 -16.75 48.77
CA ASN A 414 -23.64 -16.63 48.30
C ASN A 414 -23.94 -17.75 47.29
N PRO A 415 -24.03 -19.02 47.73
CA PRO A 415 -24.42 -20.09 46.83
C PRO A 415 -25.79 -19.74 46.24
N PRO A 416 -26.00 -19.89 44.93
CA PRO A 416 -27.25 -19.52 44.28
C PRO A 416 -28.38 -20.22 45.03
N SER A 417 -29.23 -19.41 45.68
CA SER A 417 -30.37 -19.90 46.45
C SER A 417 -31.15 -20.85 45.56
N VAL A 418 -31.27 -22.11 45.97
CA VAL A 418 -31.94 -23.18 45.23
C VAL A 418 -33.33 -22.69 44.84
N ILE A 419 -33.48 -22.28 43.57
CA ILE A 419 -34.77 -21.88 43.03
C ILE A 419 -35.62 -23.14 43.03
N THR A 420 -36.52 -23.22 44.01
CA THR A 420 -37.50 -24.29 44.09
C THR A 420 -38.49 -24.07 42.95
N PRO A 421 -38.71 -25.02 42.05
CA PRO A 421 -39.61 -24.84 40.90
C PRO A 421 -41.05 -24.74 41.40
N SER A 422 -41.53 -23.52 41.64
CA SER A 422 -42.90 -23.24 42.07
C SER A 422 -43.51 -22.17 41.19
N GLN A 423 -44.44 -22.62 40.35
CA GLN A 423 -45.57 -21.90 39.77
C GLN A 423 -45.27 -20.83 38.71
N SER A 424 -45.76 -21.14 37.51
CA SER A 424 -46.01 -20.24 36.38
C SER A 424 -46.79 -18.99 36.80
N ILE A 425 -46.17 -17.83 36.65
CA ILE A 425 -46.83 -16.52 36.70
C ILE A 425 -46.92 -15.97 35.26
N PRO A 426 -48.03 -15.32 34.87
CA PRO A 426 -48.25 -14.89 33.49
C PRO A 426 -47.36 -13.70 33.12
N ILE A 427 -46.92 -13.69 31.87
CA ILE A 427 -46.20 -12.62 31.21
C ILE A 427 -47.15 -11.41 31.11
N GLN A 428 -46.73 -10.27 31.68
CA GLN A 428 -47.36 -8.97 31.43
C GLN A 428 -46.27 -8.02 30.91
N ASP A 429 -46.34 -7.73 29.62
CA ASP A 429 -45.48 -6.79 28.92
C ASP A 429 -45.78 -5.35 29.36
N GLN A 430 -44.87 -4.74 30.13
CA GLN A 430 -44.69 -3.29 30.15
C GLN A 430 -43.20 -2.97 30.28
N TYR A 431 -42.59 -2.66 29.13
CA TYR A 431 -41.28 -2.04 29.05
C TYR A 431 -41.46 -0.52 29.16
N GLU A 432 -40.98 0.05 30.26
CA GLU A 432 -40.65 1.47 30.37
C GLU A 432 -39.16 1.55 30.74
N PRO A 433 -38.31 2.22 29.94
CA PRO A 433 -36.88 2.26 30.21
C PRO A 433 -36.57 3.18 31.39
N PRO A 434 -35.72 2.76 32.35
CA PRO A 434 -35.32 3.65 33.43
C PRO A 434 -34.38 4.74 32.91
N SER A 435 -34.67 5.97 33.31
CA SER A 435 -33.78 7.12 33.18
C SER A 435 -32.48 6.88 33.95
N ILE A 436 -31.36 6.91 33.24
CA ILE A 436 -30.02 6.86 33.82
C ILE A 436 -29.66 8.27 34.29
N ASP A 437 -29.58 8.45 35.61
CA ASP A 437 -28.97 9.62 36.25
C ASP A 437 -27.44 9.40 36.25
N LEU A 438 -26.72 10.18 35.45
CA LEU A 438 -25.26 10.20 35.42
C LEU A 438 -24.76 11.06 36.59
N ASN A 439 -24.25 10.41 37.63
CA ASN A 439 -23.58 11.07 38.74
C ASN A 439 -22.08 11.12 38.43
N ASP A 440 -21.59 12.30 38.05
CA ASP A 440 -20.25 12.60 37.50
C ASP A 440 -19.10 12.64 38.53
N ASN A 441 -19.12 11.82 39.58
CA ASN A 441 -18.19 11.99 40.71
C ASN A 441 -17.52 10.71 41.21
N ASP A 442 -16.93 9.90 40.32
CA ASP A 442 -15.92 8.91 40.73
C ASP A 442 -14.93 8.62 39.61
N SER A 443 -13.96 9.53 39.42
CA SER A 443 -12.72 9.27 38.67
C SER A 443 -11.60 9.01 39.68
N PRO A 444 -10.90 7.86 39.64
CA PRO A 444 -9.81 7.60 40.57
C PRO A 444 -8.59 8.47 40.22
N TYR A 445 -8.18 9.23 41.23
CA TYR A 445 -7.01 10.11 41.29
C TYR A 445 -5.70 9.42 40.87
N TYR A 446 -4.93 10.06 40.01
CA TYR A 446 -3.46 9.99 40.04
C TYR A 446 -2.94 11.18 40.83
N SER A 447 -2.09 10.90 41.81
CA SER A 447 -1.43 11.91 42.64
C SER A 447 -0.27 12.54 41.86
N ASP A 448 -0.43 13.78 41.43
CA ASP A 448 0.68 14.64 41.01
C ASP A 448 1.36 15.21 42.26
N ASP A 449 2.55 14.70 42.58
CA ASP A 449 3.43 15.31 43.58
C ASP A 449 4.88 15.26 43.07
N ASN A 450 5.39 16.43 42.66
CA ASN A 450 6.69 16.94 43.12
C ASN A 450 7.01 18.31 42.49
N THR A 451 6.64 19.35 43.24
CA THR A 451 7.36 20.62 43.32
C THR A 451 8.80 20.41 43.79
N PHE A 452 9.79 20.92 43.05
CA PHE A 452 11.12 21.21 43.58
C PHE A 452 11.48 22.67 43.28
N ILE A 453 11.52 23.48 44.33
CA ILE A 453 12.08 24.83 44.37
C ILE A 453 13.53 24.68 44.86
N GLY A 454 14.48 25.31 44.16
CA GLY A 454 15.88 25.40 44.58
C GLY A 454 16.68 26.37 43.70
N ASP A 455 17.01 27.51 44.29
CA ASP A 455 17.56 28.75 43.76
C ASP A 455 18.93 28.73 43.06
N GLU A 456 19.10 29.78 42.24
CA GLU A 456 20.28 30.59 41.94
C GLU A 456 21.65 29.95 41.60
N ARG A 457 22.11 30.23 40.36
CA ARG A 457 23.39 30.90 40.10
C ARG A 457 23.50 31.42 38.65
N LYS A 458 23.58 32.75 38.52
CA LYS A 458 24.16 33.52 37.38
C LYS A 458 25.64 33.13 37.17
N PRO A 459 26.24 33.21 35.96
CA PRO A 459 26.58 34.52 35.38
C PRO A 459 26.67 34.65 33.84
N ALA A 460 26.87 35.91 33.44
CA ALA A 460 27.57 36.41 32.25
C ALA A 460 26.83 36.43 30.90
N SER A 461 26.28 37.61 30.62
CA SER A 461 25.97 38.20 29.33
C SER A 461 27.21 38.28 28.41
N SER A 462 27.09 37.82 27.16
CA SER A 462 27.91 38.29 26.05
C SER A 462 27.01 38.77 24.91
N THR A 463 27.12 40.06 24.67
CA THR A 463 26.50 40.86 23.61
C THR A 463 27.17 40.55 22.28
N ILE A 464 26.40 40.24 21.23
CA ILE A 464 26.89 40.25 19.84
C ILE A 464 25.94 41.13 19.01
N ASN A 465 26.54 42.14 18.39
CA ASN A 465 25.92 43.16 17.53
C ASN A 465 25.31 42.57 16.25
N PRO A 466 24.24 43.16 15.71
CA PRO A 466 23.84 42.94 14.32
C PRO A 466 24.66 43.84 13.39
N VAL A 467 25.17 43.24 12.31
CA VAL A 467 25.88 43.92 11.22
C VAL A 467 24.85 44.56 10.28
N GLU A 468 24.99 45.86 10.09
CA GLU A 468 24.33 46.69 9.07
C GLU A 468 24.71 46.22 7.66
N VAL A 469 23.72 46.07 6.78
CA VAL A 469 23.93 45.99 5.33
C VAL A 469 23.32 47.24 4.71
N ASN A 470 24.19 48.04 4.11
CA ASN A 470 23.90 49.32 3.47
C ASN A 470 23.11 49.17 2.18
N ASN A 471 22.18 50.12 2.02
CA ASN A 471 21.58 50.55 0.77
C ASN A 471 22.64 51.12 -0.19
N TYR A 472 22.50 50.82 -1.48
CA TYR A 472 22.89 51.72 -2.56
C TYR A 472 21.79 51.69 -3.63
N ASP A 473 21.04 52.79 -3.69
CA ASP A 473 20.35 53.28 -4.89
C ASP A 473 21.41 53.89 -5.82
N GLU A 474 21.35 53.61 -7.12
CA GLU A 474 21.64 54.61 -8.16
C GLU A 474 20.74 54.36 -9.37
N ASP A 475 20.02 55.43 -9.72
CA ASP A 475 19.26 55.68 -10.94
C ASP A 475 20.10 55.49 -12.21
N GLU A 476 19.46 55.02 -13.31
CA GLU A 476 19.45 55.84 -14.53
C GLU A 476 18.37 55.37 -15.54
N THR A 477 17.44 56.30 -15.78
CA THR A 477 16.45 56.33 -16.85
C THR A 477 17.08 56.64 -18.22
N ILE A 478 16.78 55.92 -19.31
CA ILE A 478 16.64 56.52 -20.66
C ILE A 478 15.55 55.80 -21.50
N ARG A 479 14.59 56.61 -21.95
CA ARG A 479 13.55 56.35 -22.97
C ARG A 479 14.14 56.08 -24.36
N LYS A 480 13.50 55.23 -25.17
CA LYS A 480 12.80 55.60 -26.43
C LYS A 480 12.19 54.39 -27.16
N ASN A 481 10.88 54.49 -27.37
CA ASN A 481 10.07 53.80 -28.39
C ASN A 481 10.24 54.53 -29.75
N PRO A 482 9.55 54.15 -30.85
CA PRO A 482 9.43 52.87 -31.55
C PRO A 482 9.71 53.07 -33.08
N ASP A 483 9.32 52.08 -33.90
CA ASP A 483 8.80 52.20 -35.28
C ASP A 483 9.56 51.55 -36.46
N VAL A 484 8.84 50.57 -37.05
CA VAL A 484 8.49 50.40 -38.48
C VAL A 484 9.65 50.13 -39.48
N ILE A 485 9.55 49.02 -40.23
CA ILE A 485 9.39 48.95 -41.69
C ILE A 485 9.57 47.50 -42.19
N SER A 486 8.60 47.10 -43.00
CA SER A 486 8.46 45.93 -43.88
C SER A 486 9.42 45.89 -45.09
N SER A 487 9.74 44.70 -45.59
CA SER A 487 9.85 44.30 -47.04
C SER A 487 10.53 42.93 -47.11
N GLU A 488 9.88 41.85 -47.56
CA GLU A 488 9.61 41.42 -48.94
C GLU A 488 10.81 41.32 -49.91
N THR A 489 10.84 40.18 -50.62
CA THR A 489 11.62 39.81 -51.83
C THR A 489 13.13 39.59 -51.62
N THR A 490 13.79 38.56 -52.15
CA THR A 490 13.60 37.81 -53.40
C THR A 490 14.41 36.51 -53.39
N THR A 491 13.97 35.54 -54.18
CA THR A 491 14.68 34.36 -54.68
C THR A 491 16.10 34.62 -55.18
N ASN A 492 17.04 33.70 -54.92
CA ASN A 492 17.86 33.07 -55.97
C ASN A 492 18.69 31.88 -55.46
N SER A 493 18.68 30.84 -56.29
CA SER A 493 19.52 29.64 -56.26
C SER A 493 20.98 29.93 -56.64
N LEU A 494 21.92 29.17 -56.06
CA LEU A 494 23.15 28.60 -56.66
C LEU A 494 24.11 28.26 -55.49
N LEU A 495 24.33 26.97 -55.18
CA LEU A 495 25.42 26.15 -55.74
C LEU A 495 26.81 26.66 -55.31
N PHE A 496 27.37 26.12 -54.23
CA PHE A 496 28.68 25.44 -54.15
C PHE A 496 28.99 25.05 -52.70
N ASP A 497 29.59 23.86 -52.57
CA ASP A 497 30.03 23.16 -51.36
C ASP A 497 31.26 23.83 -50.70
N PRO A 498 31.72 23.36 -49.52
CA PRO A 498 32.16 24.19 -48.41
C PRO A 498 33.69 24.30 -48.33
N ASP A 499 34.16 25.32 -47.62
CA ASP A 499 35.49 25.29 -47.02
C ASP A 499 35.47 25.93 -45.62
N GLU A 500 36.37 25.38 -44.82
CA GLU A 500 36.51 25.43 -43.38
C GLU A 500 36.63 26.85 -42.78
N SER A 501 36.03 27.07 -41.62
CA SER A 501 36.71 27.79 -40.53
C SER A 501 36.03 27.63 -39.17
N ASN A 502 36.74 26.91 -38.31
CA ASN A 502 36.84 27.04 -36.86
C ASN A 502 35.94 28.08 -36.17
N THR A 503 35.05 27.60 -35.30
CA THR A 503 34.88 28.22 -33.98
C THR A 503 34.61 27.14 -32.92
N GLN A 504 35.47 27.16 -31.91
CA GLN A 504 35.45 26.33 -30.71
C GLN A 504 34.29 26.72 -29.81
N TYR A 505 33.41 25.78 -29.47
CA TYR A 505 32.77 25.74 -28.16
C TYR A 505 32.77 24.30 -27.66
N ALA A 506 33.42 24.12 -26.51
CA ALA A 506 33.68 22.84 -25.88
C ALA A 506 32.43 22.31 -25.17
N THR A 507 31.85 21.24 -25.70
CA THR A 507 31.02 20.31 -24.95
C THR A 507 31.89 19.14 -24.48
N ARG A 508 31.90 18.92 -23.17
CA ARG A 508 32.69 17.91 -22.48
C ARG A 508 32.02 16.55 -22.65
N ASP A 509 32.31 15.86 -23.75
CA ASP A 509 31.84 14.50 -23.99
C ASP A 509 32.54 13.50 -23.06
N MET A 510 31.75 12.83 -22.22
CA MET A 510 32.17 11.63 -21.51
C MET A 510 32.38 10.49 -22.51
N LYS A 511 33.65 10.26 -22.84
CA LYS A 511 34.16 9.14 -23.62
C LYS A 511 33.80 7.81 -22.96
N ARG A 512 32.67 7.20 -23.36
CA ARG A 512 32.42 5.77 -23.11
C ARG A 512 33.48 4.98 -23.87
N VAL A 513 34.34 4.31 -23.10
CA VAL A 513 35.31 3.35 -23.60
C VAL A 513 34.55 2.19 -24.25
N HIS A 514 34.61 2.12 -25.58
CA HIS A 514 34.24 0.92 -26.34
C HIS A 514 35.29 -0.16 -26.07
N PRO A 515 34.93 -1.34 -25.53
CA PRO A 515 35.81 -2.48 -25.55
C PRO A 515 35.80 -3.11 -26.95
N ASP A 516 37.00 -3.39 -27.44
CA ASP A 516 37.31 -3.95 -28.74
C ASP A 516 36.45 -5.18 -29.11
N SER A 517 35.98 -5.16 -30.35
CA SER A 517 35.30 -6.26 -31.02
C SER A 517 36.25 -7.46 -31.21
N LYS A 518 36.24 -8.39 -30.26
CA LYS A 518 36.76 -9.75 -30.51
C LYS A 518 35.72 -10.55 -31.28
N LYS A 519 36.13 -11.05 -32.45
CA LYS A 519 35.42 -12.01 -33.31
C LYS A 519 34.69 -13.07 -32.48
N THR A 520 33.37 -13.04 -32.54
CA THR A 520 32.49 -14.01 -31.89
C THR A 520 32.62 -15.36 -32.59
N GLN A 521 33.33 -16.27 -31.94
CA GLN A 521 33.34 -17.68 -32.28
C GLN A 521 31.90 -18.21 -32.15
N THR A 522 31.41 -18.87 -33.18
CA THR A 522 30.09 -19.51 -33.20
C THR A 522 30.02 -20.57 -32.11
N ASN A 523 29.43 -20.19 -30.96
CA ASN A 523 29.14 -21.10 -29.87
C ASN A 523 28.16 -22.16 -30.38
N LYS A 524 28.67 -23.38 -30.56
CA LYS A 524 27.84 -24.58 -30.65
C LYS A 524 27.02 -24.64 -29.37
N TYR A 525 25.72 -24.39 -29.48
CA TYR A 525 24.79 -24.56 -28.38
C TYR A 525 24.92 -26.00 -27.87
N LEU A 526 25.47 -26.15 -26.66
CA LEU A 526 25.33 -27.38 -25.90
C LEU A 526 23.84 -27.51 -25.61
N ALA A 527 23.18 -28.44 -26.29
CA ALA A 527 21.84 -28.87 -25.91
C ALA A 527 21.96 -29.55 -24.54
N ILE A 528 21.89 -28.75 -23.48
CA ILE A 528 21.78 -29.24 -22.11
C ILE A 528 20.42 -29.93 -22.05
N SER A 529 20.45 -31.26 -22.01
CA SER A 529 19.25 -32.07 -21.83
C SER A 529 18.58 -31.64 -20.53
N TRP A 530 17.32 -31.20 -20.59
CA TRP A 530 16.51 -30.79 -19.44
C TRP A 530 16.00 -31.97 -18.61
N ILE A 531 16.19 -33.19 -19.12
CA ILE A 531 15.73 -34.44 -18.51
C ILE A 531 16.26 -34.64 -17.07
N PRO A 532 17.54 -34.38 -16.74
CA PRO A 532 18.05 -34.51 -15.38
C PRO A 532 17.37 -33.54 -14.40
N PHE A 533 17.10 -32.31 -14.83
CA PHE A 533 16.42 -31.31 -14.01
C PHE A 533 14.97 -31.67 -13.74
N ALA A 534 14.26 -32.21 -14.75
CA ALA A 534 12.89 -32.71 -14.57
C ALA A 534 12.83 -33.90 -13.60
N ILE A 535 13.81 -34.82 -13.65
CA ILE A 535 13.91 -35.95 -12.72
C ILE A 535 14.17 -35.45 -11.30
N ILE A 536 15.10 -34.51 -11.10
CA ILE A 536 15.38 -33.93 -9.77
C ILE A 536 14.14 -33.24 -9.21
N ALA A 537 13.44 -32.44 -10.02
CA ALA A 537 12.21 -31.76 -9.61
C ALA A 537 11.11 -32.75 -9.22
N ALA A 538 10.92 -33.83 -9.99
CA ALA A 538 9.96 -34.88 -9.67
C ALA A 538 10.31 -35.61 -8.36
N CYS A 539 11.59 -35.91 -8.12
CA CYS A 539 12.04 -36.53 -6.87
C CYS A 539 11.83 -35.63 -5.65
N LEU A 540 12.09 -34.33 -5.77
CA LEU A 540 11.85 -33.36 -4.69
C LEU A 540 10.35 -33.21 -4.39
N PHE A 541 9.51 -33.16 -5.42
CA PHE A 541 8.06 -33.09 -5.26
C PHE A 541 7.52 -34.36 -4.59
N LEU A 542 7.98 -35.54 -5.00
CA LEU A 542 7.60 -36.82 -4.37
C LEU A 542 8.05 -36.87 -2.90
N SER A 543 9.24 -36.38 -2.59
CA SER A 543 9.76 -36.33 -1.22
C SER A 543 8.91 -35.42 -0.33
N LEU A 544 8.48 -34.28 -0.85
CA LEU A 544 7.60 -33.34 -0.14
C LEU A 544 6.21 -33.94 0.13
N ILE A 545 5.65 -34.68 -0.84
CA ILE A 545 4.39 -35.42 -0.65
C ILE A 545 4.54 -36.49 0.42
N ILE A 546 5.63 -37.27 0.40
CA ILE A 546 5.89 -38.30 1.41
C ILE A 546 6.04 -37.67 2.81
N ALA A 547 6.74 -36.54 2.92
CA ALA A 547 6.88 -35.81 4.17
C ALA A 547 5.53 -35.31 4.70
N MET A 548 4.68 -34.75 3.84
CA MET A 548 3.32 -34.33 4.20
C MET A 548 2.45 -35.50 4.66
N ILE A 549 2.47 -36.63 3.96
CA ILE A 549 1.71 -37.82 4.34
C ILE A 549 2.20 -38.35 5.69
N SER A 550 3.52 -38.42 5.89
CA SER A 550 4.13 -38.86 7.15
C SER A 550 3.74 -37.94 8.31
N TYR A 551 3.73 -36.62 8.09
CA TYR A 551 3.28 -35.64 9.06
C TYR A 551 1.80 -35.85 9.44
N ILE A 552 0.93 -36.08 8.46
CA ILE A 552 -0.51 -36.34 8.70
C ILE A 552 -0.70 -37.64 9.49
N ILE A 553 0.01 -38.72 9.15
CA ILE A 553 -0.06 -39.99 9.88
C ILE A 553 0.43 -39.82 11.32
N TYR A 554 1.56 -39.14 11.51
CA TYR A 554 2.12 -38.82 12.81
C TYR A 554 1.11 -38.02 13.67
N HIS A 555 0.50 -36.99 13.10
CA HIS A 555 -0.50 -36.18 13.79
C HIS A 555 -1.77 -36.97 14.13
N LYS A 556 -2.21 -37.86 13.23
CA LYS A 556 -3.37 -38.74 13.48
C LYS A 556 -3.10 -39.75 14.60
N GLN A 557 -1.91 -40.35 14.65
CA GLN A 557 -1.53 -41.25 15.75
C GLN A 557 -1.47 -40.52 17.09
N ARG A 558 -0.93 -39.29 17.11
CA ARG A 558 -0.83 -38.48 18.34
C ARG A 558 -2.19 -38.01 18.87
N THR A 559 -3.19 -37.87 18.01
CA THR A 559 -4.55 -37.49 18.43
C THR A 559 -5.37 -38.69 18.93
N THR A 560 -5.09 -39.91 18.47
CA THR A 560 -5.76 -41.13 18.96
C THR A 560 -5.24 -41.64 20.32
N SER A 561 -4.08 -41.17 20.79
CA SER A 561 -3.51 -41.57 22.09
C SER A 561 -4.02 -40.75 23.28
N PHE A 562 -4.89 -39.75 23.07
CA PHE A 562 -5.62 -39.11 24.15
C PHE A 562 -6.80 -39.99 24.57
N LYS A 563 -6.58 -40.86 25.57
CA LYS A 563 -7.67 -41.49 26.33
C LYS A 563 -8.56 -40.38 26.87
N LEU A 564 -9.86 -40.41 26.53
CA LEU A 564 -10.86 -39.61 27.23
C LEU A 564 -10.77 -39.92 28.73
N VAL A 565 -10.52 -38.88 29.52
CA VAL A 565 -10.71 -38.92 30.97
C VAL A 565 -12.20 -39.27 31.20
N PRO A 566 -12.52 -40.32 31.96
CA PRO A 566 -13.92 -40.66 32.23
C PRO A 566 -14.58 -39.47 32.92
N GLN A 567 -15.59 -38.90 32.26
CA GLN A 567 -16.44 -37.88 32.86
C GLN A 567 -17.12 -38.50 34.09
N ALA A 568 -16.93 -37.87 35.25
CA ALA A 568 -17.63 -38.24 36.47
C ALA A 568 -19.14 -38.20 36.22
N ALA A 569 -19.84 -39.23 36.71
CA ALA A 569 -21.28 -39.34 36.57
C ALA A 569 -21.99 -38.12 37.17
N PRO A 570 -23.07 -37.63 36.53
CA PRO A 570 -23.86 -36.53 37.07
C PRO A 570 -24.44 -36.94 38.43
N ILE A 571 -24.20 -36.11 39.44
CA ILE A 571 -24.81 -36.24 40.77
C ILE A 571 -26.30 -35.88 40.60
N VAL A 572 -27.16 -36.86 40.92
CA VAL A 572 -28.64 -36.73 40.93
C VAL A 572 -29.10 -36.14 42.24
#